data_AF-M3XMR1-F1
#
_entry.id   AF-M3XMR1-F1
#
_cell.length_a   1.000
_cell.length_b   1.000
_cell.length_c   1.000
_cell.angle_alpha   90.00
_cell.angle_beta   90.00
_cell.angle_gamma   90.00
#
_symmetry.space_group_name_H-M   'P 1'
#
loop_
_entity.id
_entity.type
_entity.pdbx_description
1 polymer ?
#
loop_
_entity_poly.entity_id
_entity_poly.type
_entity_poly.pdbx_seq_one_letter_code
_entity_poly.pdbx_strand_id
1 'polypeptide(L)'
;MSHQTGIQASEDVKDIFARARNGKYRLLKISIENEKLVIGSCSQPSDSWDKDYDSFVLPLLEDKQPCYILFRLDSQNAQGYEWIFIAWSPDHSHVRQKMLYAATRATLKKEFGGGHIKDEVFGTVKEDVSLNGYKKYLVSQSSPAPLTAAEEELRQIKINEVQTDVGVDTKHQTLQGVAFPISREAFQALEQLSNRQLNYVQLEIDIKNEIIILANTTNTELKDLPKRIPKDSARYHFFLYKHSHEGDYLESIVFIYSMPGYTCSIRERMLYSSCKSPLLEIVERQLQMDVIRKIEIDNGDELTADFLYEEVHPKQHAHKQSFAKPKGPAGKRGIRRLIRGPAESEATAD
;
A
#
# COMPACT_ATOMS: atom_id res chain seq x y z
N MET A 1 1.81 10.31 26.19
CA MET A 1 1.70 10.66 27.62
C MET A 1 0.32 11.24 27.83
N SER A 2 -0.60 10.49 28.45
CA SER A 2 -1.97 10.95 28.73
C SER A 2 -2.19 10.85 30.25
N HIS A 3 -2.64 11.95 30.88
CA HIS A 3 -3.04 12.03 32.30
C HIS A 3 -2.06 11.37 33.29
N GLN A 4 -0.77 11.69 33.19
CA GLN A 4 0.27 11.14 34.08
C GLN A 4 0.33 11.93 35.39
N THR A 5 0.57 11.24 36.50
CA THR A 5 0.75 11.83 37.85
C THR A 5 2.05 12.65 37.98
N GLY A 6 3.01 12.46 37.09
CA GLY A 6 4.35 13.04 37.19
C GLY A 6 5.30 12.26 38.10
N ILE A 7 4.81 11.22 38.80
CA ILE A 7 5.60 10.34 39.66
C ILE A 7 6.70 9.66 38.84
N GLN A 8 7.94 9.81 39.28
CA GLN A 8 9.13 9.23 38.64
C GLN A 8 9.67 8.03 39.42
N ALA A 9 10.49 7.22 38.74
CA ALA A 9 11.29 6.18 39.37
C ALA A 9 12.38 6.79 40.25
N SER A 10 12.53 6.28 41.49
CA SER A 10 13.70 6.58 42.31
C SER A 10 14.97 6.00 41.66
N GLU A 11 16.14 6.53 42.01
CA GLU A 11 17.42 6.04 41.49
C GLU A 11 17.64 4.55 41.84
N ASP A 12 17.21 4.12 43.04
CA ASP A 12 17.29 2.71 43.46
C ASP A 12 16.50 1.77 42.53
N VAL A 13 15.32 2.20 42.06
CA VAL A 13 14.50 1.45 41.11
C VAL A 13 15.22 1.35 39.76
N LYS A 14 15.84 2.44 39.28
CA LYS A 14 16.58 2.44 38.01
C LYS A 14 17.77 1.49 38.05
N ASP A 15 18.50 1.46 39.15
CA ASP A 15 19.61 0.52 39.36
C ASP A 15 19.15 -0.93 39.41
N ILE A 16 17.99 -1.19 40.00
CA ILE A 16 17.38 -2.53 40.02
C ILE A 16 16.89 -2.92 38.62
N PHE A 17 16.32 -2.00 37.84
CA PHE A 17 15.91 -2.24 36.46
C PHE A 17 17.09 -2.56 35.55
N ALA A 18 18.20 -1.84 35.68
CA ALA A 18 19.43 -2.16 34.95
C ALA A 18 19.90 -3.59 35.24
N ARG A 19 19.87 -4.02 36.51
CA ARG A 19 20.23 -5.38 36.94
C ARG A 19 19.21 -6.43 36.49
N ALA A 20 17.92 -6.08 36.48
CA ALA A 20 16.84 -6.96 36.06
C ALA A 20 16.92 -7.28 34.57
N ARG A 21 17.19 -6.28 33.72
CA ARG A 21 17.39 -6.48 32.27
C ARG A 21 18.52 -7.48 31.95
N ASN A 22 19.53 -7.56 32.81
CA ASN A 22 20.60 -8.56 32.71
C ASN A 22 20.20 -9.97 33.23
N GLY A 23 18.93 -10.21 33.55
CA GLY A 23 18.44 -11.51 34.00
C GLY A 23 18.75 -11.86 35.45
N LYS A 24 19.00 -10.88 36.33
CA LYS A 24 19.34 -11.15 37.75
C LYS A 24 18.14 -11.56 38.61
N TYR A 25 16.95 -11.06 38.28
CA TYR A 25 15.74 -11.23 39.10
C TYR A 25 14.66 -11.98 38.31
N ARG A 26 13.81 -12.73 39.03
CA ARG A 26 12.59 -13.36 38.49
C ARG A 26 11.39 -12.44 38.64
N LEU A 27 11.34 -11.68 39.73
CA LEU A 27 10.16 -10.92 40.14
C LEU A 27 10.59 -9.59 40.75
N LEU A 28 9.91 -8.51 40.38
CA LEU A 28 9.99 -7.20 41.03
C LEU A 28 8.59 -6.71 41.35
N LYS A 29 8.29 -6.46 42.63
CA LYS A 29 7.10 -5.72 43.07
C LYS A 29 7.45 -4.25 43.18
N ILE A 30 6.70 -3.40 42.47
CA ILE A 30 6.82 -1.95 42.51
C ILE A 30 5.58 -1.39 43.20
N SER A 31 5.82 -0.53 44.18
CA SER A 31 4.79 0.23 44.90
C SER A 31 5.01 1.72 44.71
N ILE A 32 3.96 2.51 44.96
CA ILE A 32 4.02 3.97 45.01
C ILE A 32 3.97 4.38 46.48
N GLU A 33 5.05 4.97 46.97
CA GLU A 33 5.15 5.51 48.33
C GLU A 33 5.67 6.94 48.27
N ASN A 34 5.04 7.86 49.02
CA ASN A 34 5.44 9.28 49.08
C ASN A 34 5.68 9.90 47.68
N GLU A 35 4.77 9.63 46.73
CA GLU A 35 4.83 10.15 45.35
C GLU A 35 6.07 9.73 44.55
N LYS A 36 6.68 8.60 44.92
CA LYS A 36 7.80 7.97 44.19
C LYS A 36 7.51 6.50 43.94
N LEU A 37 7.99 5.98 42.81
CA LEU A 37 8.02 4.53 42.59
C LEU A 37 9.16 3.95 43.42
N VAL A 38 8.86 2.91 44.19
CA VAL A 38 9.81 2.19 45.05
C VAL A 38 9.70 0.69 44.83
N ILE A 39 10.78 -0.04 45.10
CA ILE A 39 10.75 -1.51 45.10
C ILE A 39 10.19 -1.98 46.43
N GLY A 40 9.11 -2.75 46.39
CA GLY A 40 8.56 -3.42 47.58
C GLY A 40 9.31 -4.72 47.88
N SER A 41 9.33 -5.64 46.93
CA SER A 41 10.01 -6.94 47.07
C SER A 41 10.62 -7.38 45.74
N CYS A 42 11.67 -8.20 45.83
CA CYS A 42 12.30 -8.80 44.66
C CYS A 42 12.70 -10.25 44.96
N SER A 43 12.58 -11.13 43.97
CA SER A 43 12.95 -12.55 44.09
C SER A 43 13.90 -12.95 42.98
N GLN A 44 14.87 -13.80 43.29
CA GLN A 44 15.75 -14.42 42.32
C GLN A 44 15.07 -15.64 41.68
N PRO A 45 15.42 -16.02 40.44
CA PRO A 45 14.89 -17.24 39.82
C PRO A 45 15.28 -18.48 40.62
N SER A 46 14.32 -19.37 40.87
CA SER A 46 14.56 -20.69 41.49
C SER A 46 14.46 -21.80 40.46
N ASP A 47 13.30 -21.94 39.83
CA ASP A 47 12.98 -22.96 38.85
C ASP A 47 12.60 -22.30 37.51
N SER A 48 11.99 -23.08 36.62
CA SER A 48 11.35 -22.57 35.40
C SER A 48 10.26 -21.56 35.74
N TRP A 49 10.06 -20.57 34.85
CA TRP A 49 9.10 -19.48 35.03
C TRP A 49 7.68 -19.96 35.42
N ASP A 50 7.20 -21.06 34.83
CA ASP A 50 5.85 -21.62 35.07
C ASP A 50 5.69 -22.15 36.52
N LYS A 51 6.76 -22.68 37.11
CA LYS A 51 6.77 -23.19 38.50
C LYS A 51 6.96 -22.07 39.51
N ASP A 52 7.80 -21.10 39.18
CA ASP A 52 8.05 -19.93 40.03
C ASP A 52 6.80 -19.02 40.12
N TYR A 53 5.96 -18.98 39.08
CA TYR A 53 4.92 -17.96 38.91
C TYR A 53 3.95 -17.84 40.09
N ASP A 54 3.15 -18.87 40.38
CA ASP A 54 2.10 -18.77 41.39
C ASP A 54 2.66 -18.60 42.80
N SER A 55 3.74 -19.31 43.11
CA SER A 55 4.38 -19.26 44.42
C SER A 55 5.00 -17.88 44.72
N PHE A 56 5.43 -17.15 43.69
CA PHE A 56 6.07 -15.84 43.84
C PHE A 56 5.07 -14.68 43.72
N VAL A 57 4.12 -14.77 42.78
CA VAL A 57 3.19 -13.68 42.46
C VAL A 57 2.05 -13.61 43.47
N LEU A 58 1.34 -14.72 43.70
CA LEU A 58 0.08 -14.70 44.47
C LEU A 58 0.23 -14.23 45.92
N PRO A 59 1.29 -14.60 46.68
CA PRO A 59 1.47 -14.13 48.05
C PRO A 59 1.75 -12.63 48.18
N LEU A 60 2.20 -11.97 47.10
CA LEU A 60 2.51 -10.54 47.09
C LEU A 60 1.30 -9.66 46.81
N LEU A 61 0.18 -10.26 46.38
CA LEU A 61 -1.05 -9.57 46.03
C LEU A 61 -1.91 -9.33 47.27
N GLU A 62 -1.99 -8.06 47.65
CA GLU A 62 -2.80 -7.60 48.77
C GLU A 62 -4.23 -7.29 48.33
N ASP A 63 -5.24 -7.68 49.13
CA ASP A 63 -6.64 -7.65 48.72
C ASP A 63 -7.23 -6.24 48.52
N LYS A 64 -6.62 -5.20 49.12
CA LYS A 64 -7.09 -3.81 49.08
C LYS A 64 -6.02 -2.79 48.68
N GLN A 65 -4.87 -3.25 48.20
CA GLN A 65 -3.74 -2.39 47.86
C GLN A 65 -3.24 -2.73 46.44
N PRO A 66 -3.36 -1.79 45.48
CA PRO A 66 -2.81 -1.95 44.15
C PRO A 66 -1.27 -2.00 44.19
N CYS A 67 -0.68 -2.72 43.25
CA CYS A 67 0.76 -2.75 43.02
C CYS A 67 1.07 -3.09 41.55
N TYR A 68 2.34 -2.95 41.16
CA TYR A 68 2.81 -3.50 39.89
C TYR A 68 3.76 -4.65 40.13
N ILE A 69 3.68 -5.67 39.30
CA ILE A 69 4.59 -6.80 39.31
C ILE A 69 5.23 -6.93 37.92
N LEU A 70 6.56 -6.99 37.89
CA LEU A 70 7.33 -7.39 36.72
C LEU A 70 7.81 -8.81 36.95
N PHE A 71 7.36 -9.75 36.13
CA PHE A 71 7.74 -11.15 36.19
C PHE A 71 8.53 -11.54 34.94
N ARG A 72 9.71 -12.12 35.13
CA ARG A 72 10.59 -12.51 34.03
C ARG A 72 10.21 -13.88 33.49
N LEU A 73 10.01 -13.96 32.18
CA LEU A 73 9.89 -15.24 31.46
C LEU A 73 11.27 -15.86 31.21
N ASP A 74 11.29 -17.14 30.87
CA ASP A 74 12.51 -17.79 30.40
C ASP A 74 12.75 -17.55 28.89
N SER A 75 11.78 -16.95 28.19
CA SER A 75 11.92 -16.54 26.79
C SER A 75 12.72 -15.25 26.63
N GLN A 76 13.30 -15.06 25.44
CA GLN A 76 14.12 -13.90 25.10
C GLN A 76 13.69 -13.30 23.76
N ASN A 77 13.95 -12.00 23.60
CA ASN A 77 13.82 -11.26 22.36
C ASN A 77 15.13 -10.52 22.03
N ALA A 78 15.12 -9.68 20.99
CA ALA A 78 16.31 -8.94 20.56
C ALA A 78 16.92 -7.99 21.64
N GLN A 79 16.18 -7.66 22.69
CA GLN A 79 16.65 -6.79 23.79
C GLN A 79 17.10 -7.57 25.04
N GLY A 80 16.76 -8.86 25.16
CA GLY A 80 17.10 -9.71 26.30
C GLY A 80 15.92 -10.57 26.74
N TYR A 81 15.85 -10.89 28.04
CA TYR A 81 14.72 -11.64 28.61
C TYR A 81 13.40 -10.88 28.45
N GLU A 82 12.34 -11.63 28.12
CA GLU A 82 10.98 -11.11 28.06
C GLU A 82 10.35 -11.05 29.46
N TRP A 83 9.47 -10.08 29.66
CA TRP A 83 8.81 -9.82 30.93
C TRP A 83 7.29 -9.73 30.75
N ILE A 84 6.57 -10.20 31.76
CA ILE A 84 5.15 -9.93 31.98
C ILE A 84 5.05 -8.72 32.91
N PHE A 85 4.30 -7.71 32.50
CA PHE A 85 3.93 -6.59 33.34
C PHE A 85 2.51 -6.79 33.85
N ILE A 86 2.37 -7.01 35.16
CA ILE A 86 1.11 -7.23 35.84
C ILE A 86 0.73 -5.96 36.59
N ALA A 87 -0.40 -5.36 36.24
CA ALA A 87 -1.01 -4.25 36.96
C ALA A 87 -2.13 -4.80 37.87
N TRP A 88 -1.81 -4.97 39.16
CA TRP A 88 -2.77 -5.40 40.16
C TRP A 88 -3.52 -4.20 40.73
N SER A 89 -4.85 -4.20 40.59
CA SER A 89 -5.68 -3.11 41.12
C SER A 89 -7.04 -3.65 41.58
N PRO A 90 -7.14 -4.26 42.78
CA PRO A 90 -8.36 -4.89 43.24
C PRO A 90 -9.46 -3.85 43.45
N ASP A 91 -10.70 -4.21 43.12
CA ASP A 91 -11.79 -3.24 43.06
C ASP A 91 -12.17 -2.63 44.41
N HIS A 92 -11.92 -3.36 45.50
CA HIS A 92 -12.16 -2.93 46.87
C HIS A 92 -11.06 -2.00 47.44
N SER A 93 -10.06 -1.63 46.63
CA SER A 93 -9.04 -0.65 47.01
C SER A 93 -9.60 0.76 47.09
N HIS A 94 -8.99 1.62 47.91
CA HIS A 94 -9.34 3.05 47.93
C HIS A 94 -9.16 3.70 46.54
N VAL A 95 -10.16 4.50 46.12
CA VAL A 95 -10.19 5.15 44.79
C VAL A 95 -8.91 5.95 44.50
N ARG A 96 -8.38 6.67 45.50
CA ARG A 96 -7.12 7.42 45.36
C ARG A 96 -5.96 6.52 44.93
N GLN A 97 -5.84 5.32 45.50
CA GLN A 97 -4.79 4.37 45.12
C GLN A 97 -5.02 3.85 43.70
N LYS A 98 -6.25 3.44 43.35
CA LYS A 98 -6.58 2.99 41.98
C LYS A 98 -6.21 4.05 40.93
N MET A 99 -6.51 5.32 41.19
CA MET A 99 -6.15 6.43 40.30
C MET A 99 -4.63 6.60 40.16
N LEU A 100 -3.89 6.60 41.28
CA LEU A 100 -2.43 6.74 41.26
C LEU A 100 -1.76 5.62 40.46
N TYR A 101 -2.16 4.37 40.68
CA TYR A 101 -1.60 3.22 39.97
C TYR A 101 -2.09 3.12 38.51
N ALA A 102 -3.30 3.56 38.19
CA ALA A 102 -3.72 3.64 36.78
C ALA A 102 -2.93 4.71 36.01
N ALA A 103 -2.75 5.89 36.61
CA ALA A 103 -2.12 7.04 35.98
C ALA A 103 -0.59 6.96 35.90
N THR A 104 0.07 6.19 36.79
CA THR A 104 1.54 6.03 36.79
C THR A 104 2.03 4.84 35.95
N ARG A 105 1.11 3.94 35.53
CA ARG A 105 1.41 2.71 34.78
C ARG A 105 2.27 2.94 33.53
N ALA A 106 1.92 3.94 32.72
CA ALA A 106 2.65 4.20 31.47
C ALA A 106 4.07 4.74 31.72
N THR A 107 4.26 5.55 32.76
CA THR A 107 5.58 6.03 33.17
C THR A 107 6.47 4.86 33.62
N LEU A 108 5.96 3.97 34.46
CA LEU A 108 6.70 2.79 34.92
C LEU A 108 7.14 1.89 33.75
N LYS A 109 6.25 1.59 32.79
CA LYS A 109 6.61 0.77 31.62
C LYS A 109 7.68 1.43 30.75
N LYS A 110 7.62 2.77 30.61
CA LYS A 110 8.63 3.54 29.88
C LYS A 110 9.99 3.51 30.59
N GLU A 111 10.01 3.69 31.91
CA GLU A 111 11.23 3.65 32.72
C GLU A 111 11.90 2.27 32.72
N PHE A 112 11.11 1.19 32.75
CA PHE A 112 11.64 -0.17 32.64
C PHE A 112 12.22 -0.45 31.23
N GLY A 113 11.48 -0.03 30.20
CA GLY A 113 11.82 -0.20 28.79
C GLY A 113 10.85 -1.15 28.10
N GLY A 114 9.86 -0.59 27.42
CA GLY A 114 8.73 -1.34 26.86
C GLY A 114 9.07 -2.48 25.91
N GLY A 115 10.25 -2.47 25.27
CA GLY A 115 10.67 -3.58 24.40
C GLY A 115 11.08 -4.86 25.14
N HIS A 116 11.23 -4.84 26.47
CA HIS A 116 11.41 -6.05 27.28
C HIS A 116 10.06 -6.65 27.73
N ILE A 117 8.98 -5.86 27.70
CA ILE A 117 7.66 -6.28 28.16
C ILE A 117 6.92 -6.89 26.98
N LYS A 118 6.63 -8.19 27.05
CA LYS A 118 5.89 -8.91 26.03
C LYS A 118 4.39 -8.79 26.24
N ASP A 119 3.97 -9.10 27.46
CA ASP A 119 2.57 -9.17 27.84
C ASP A 119 2.28 -8.18 28.96
N GLU A 120 1.11 -7.54 28.87
CA GLU A 120 0.56 -6.70 29.92
C GLU A 120 -0.76 -7.31 30.40
N VAL A 121 -0.78 -7.70 31.68
CA VAL A 121 -1.95 -8.28 32.33
C VAL A 121 -2.47 -7.27 33.34
N PHE A 122 -3.76 -6.97 33.27
CA PHE A 122 -4.46 -6.21 34.29
C PHE A 122 -5.41 -7.15 35.02
N GLY A 123 -5.38 -7.14 36.35
CA GLY A 123 -6.26 -7.98 37.14
C GLY A 123 -6.80 -7.28 38.37
N THR A 124 -8.05 -7.60 38.69
CA THR A 124 -8.75 -7.12 39.88
C THR A 124 -9.01 -8.25 40.88
N VAL A 125 -8.99 -9.51 40.41
CA VAL A 125 -9.07 -10.71 41.25
C VAL A 125 -7.86 -11.62 41.05
N LYS A 126 -7.51 -12.43 42.06
CA LYS A 126 -6.32 -13.31 42.00
C LYS A 126 -6.38 -14.31 40.83
N GLU A 127 -7.58 -14.72 40.43
CA GLU A 127 -7.78 -15.60 39.29
C GLU A 127 -7.30 -15.00 37.96
N ASP A 128 -7.44 -13.68 37.77
CA ASP A 128 -7.01 -12.96 36.55
C ASP A 128 -5.49 -13.03 36.35
N VAL A 129 -4.75 -12.95 37.45
CA VAL A 129 -3.28 -12.82 37.46
C VAL A 129 -2.57 -14.09 37.90
N SER A 130 -3.30 -15.13 38.32
CA SER A 130 -2.77 -16.47 38.54
C SER A 130 -2.16 -17.03 37.25
N LEU A 131 -1.35 -18.08 37.36
CA LEU A 131 -0.77 -18.74 36.20
C LEU A 131 -1.85 -19.24 35.23
N ASN A 132 -2.95 -19.77 35.75
CA ASN A 132 -4.11 -20.16 34.96
C ASN A 132 -4.74 -18.95 34.26
N GLY A 133 -4.85 -17.81 34.96
CA GLY A 133 -5.31 -16.53 34.39
C GLY A 133 -4.43 -16.07 33.22
N TYR A 134 -3.11 -16.11 33.39
CA TYR A 134 -2.16 -15.78 32.34
C TYR A 134 -2.26 -16.73 31.13
N LYS A 135 -2.41 -18.04 31.35
CA LYS A 135 -2.65 -19.01 30.27
C LYS A 135 -3.95 -18.69 29.50
N LYS A 136 -5.03 -18.33 30.21
CA LYS A 136 -6.29 -17.88 29.58
C LYS A 136 -6.11 -16.58 28.79
N TYR A 137 -5.30 -15.64 29.28
CA TYR A 137 -4.97 -14.40 28.56
C TYR A 137 -4.29 -14.71 27.22
N LEU A 138 -3.31 -15.63 27.18
CA LEU A 138 -2.65 -16.03 25.95
C LEU A 138 -3.63 -16.69 24.95
N VAL A 139 -4.54 -17.53 25.44
CA VAL A 139 -5.60 -18.13 24.60
C VAL A 139 -6.53 -17.04 24.05
N SER A 140 -6.91 -16.05 24.86
CA SER A 140 -7.74 -14.92 24.43
C SER A 140 -7.06 -14.05 23.37
N GLN A 141 -5.75 -13.84 23.46
CA GLN A 141 -4.96 -13.14 22.44
C GLN A 141 -4.95 -13.89 21.10
N SER A 142 -4.89 -15.22 21.13
CA SER A 142 -4.94 -16.06 19.94
C SER A 142 -6.35 -16.28 19.37
N SER A 143 -7.39 -15.86 20.10
CA SER A 143 -8.77 -16.02 19.68
C SER A 143 -9.14 -14.98 18.60
N PRO A 144 -10.05 -15.31 17.68
CA PRO A 144 -10.47 -14.37 16.65
C PRO A 144 -11.05 -13.11 17.28
N ALA A 145 -10.62 -11.95 16.78
CA ALA A 145 -11.19 -10.68 17.19
C ALA A 145 -12.69 -10.65 16.84
N PRO A 146 -13.54 -10.05 17.69
CA PRO A 146 -14.95 -9.87 17.35
C PRO A 146 -15.07 -8.87 16.20
N LEU A 147 -15.58 -9.32 15.06
CA LEU A 147 -15.92 -8.47 13.92
C LEU A 147 -17.40 -8.10 13.96
N THR A 148 -17.71 -6.89 13.49
CA THR A 148 -19.08 -6.48 13.18
C THR A 148 -19.56 -7.16 11.90
N ALA A 149 -20.89 -7.29 11.74
CA ALA A 149 -21.47 -7.86 10.52
C ALA A 149 -20.97 -7.13 9.25
N ALA A 150 -20.86 -5.80 9.29
CA ALA A 150 -20.37 -5.01 8.16
C ALA A 150 -18.89 -5.30 7.82
N GLU A 151 -18.04 -5.53 8.82
CA GLU A 151 -16.63 -5.88 8.59
C GLU A 151 -16.49 -7.28 7.98
N GLU A 152 -17.32 -8.23 8.39
CA GLU A 152 -17.32 -9.57 7.81
C GLU A 152 -17.81 -9.55 6.35
N GLU A 153 -18.85 -8.76 6.04
CA GLU A 153 -19.30 -8.55 4.65
C GLU A 153 -18.20 -7.93 3.77
N LEU A 154 -17.51 -6.88 4.28
CA LEU A 154 -16.38 -6.27 3.54
C LEU A 154 -15.23 -7.25 3.32
N ARG A 155 -14.94 -8.08 4.32
CA ARG A 155 -13.94 -9.15 4.18
C ARG A 155 -14.34 -10.15 3.11
N GLN A 156 -15.61 -10.54 3.06
CA GLN A 156 -16.13 -11.45 2.04
C GLN A 156 -16.03 -10.86 0.63
N ILE A 157 -16.38 -9.58 0.46
CA ILE A 157 -16.24 -8.87 -0.82
C ILE A 157 -14.78 -8.87 -1.27
N LYS A 158 -13.85 -8.57 -0.36
CA LYS A 158 -12.41 -8.55 -0.68
C LYS A 158 -11.88 -9.92 -1.11
N ILE A 159 -12.31 -11.00 -0.45
CA ILE A 159 -11.92 -12.37 -0.83
C ILE A 159 -12.43 -12.70 -2.23
N ASN A 160 -13.69 -12.37 -2.52
CA ASN A 160 -14.29 -12.60 -3.83
C ASN A 160 -13.61 -11.75 -4.93
N GLU A 161 -13.25 -10.51 -4.63
CA GLU A 161 -12.55 -9.61 -5.56
C GLU A 161 -11.17 -10.16 -5.96
N VAL A 162 -10.39 -10.64 -5.00
CA VAL A 162 -9.07 -11.28 -5.27
C VAL A 162 -9.23 -12.49 -6.20
N GLN A 163 -10.28 -13.29 -6.02
CA GLN A 163 -10.56 -14.42 -6.92
C GLN A 163 -10.91 -13.95 -8.34
N THR A 164 -11.60 -12.81 -8.48
CA THR A 164 -11.91 -12.26 -9.80
C THR A 164 -10.70 -11.64 -10.51
N ASP A 165 -9.71 -11.12 -9.78
CA ASP A 165 -8.50 -10.50 -10.33
C ASP A 165 -7.53 -11.55 -10.93
N VAL A 166 -7.55 -12.77 -10.41
CA VAL A 166 -6.69 -13.89 -10.88
C VAL A 166 -7.39 -14.77 -11.93
N GLY A 167 -8.56 -14.36 -12.42
CA GLY A 167 -9.32 -15.09 -13.43
C GLY A 167 -8.69 -15.04 -14.83
N VAL A 168 -8.65 -16.19 -15.51
CA VAL A 168 -8.24 -16.31 -16.93
C VAL A 168 -9.34 -15.87 -17.90
N ASP A 169 -10.56 -15.69 -17.38
CA ASP A 169 -11.62 -15.04 -18.13
C ASP A 169 -11.21 -13.59 -18.32
N THR A 170 -10.94 -13.23 -19.57
CA THR A 170 -10.88 -11.83 -20.00
C THR A 170 -12.30 -11.28 -19.87
N LYS A 171 -12.78 -11.07 -18.63
CA LYS A 171 -14.01 -10.33 -18.37
C LYS A 171 -13.81 -9.02 -19.11
N HIS A 172 -14.65 -8.78 -20.11
CA HIS A 172 -14.57 -7.59 -20.93
C HIS A 172 -14.59 -6.37 -20.00
N GLN A 173 -13.40 -5.82 -19.69
CA GLN A 173 -13.24 -4.60 -18.90
C GLN A 173 -13.90 -3.41 -19.64
N THR A 174 -14.15 -3.59 -20.94
CA THR A 174 -14.79 -2.63 -21.83
C THR A 174 -16.20 -3.10 -22.17
N LEU A 175 -17.16 -2.17 -22.23
CA LEU A 175 -18.46 -2.42 -22.85
C LEU A 175 -18.27 -2.92 -24.29
N GLN A 176 -19.19 -3.77 -24.77
CA GLN A 176 -19.18 -4.23 -26.16
C GLN A 176 -19.31 -3.01 -27.11
N GLY A 177 -18.40 -2.89 -28.07
CA GLY A 177 -18.37 -1.76 -29.00
C GLY A 177 -19.64 -1.68 -29.87
N VAL A 178 -19.99 -0.47 -30.32
CA VAL A 178 -21.16 -0.22 -31.16
C VAL A 178 -20.73 -0.29 -32.64
N ALA A 179 -21.24 -1.27 -33.38
CA ALA A 179 -20.86 -1.50 -34.77
C ALA A 179 -21.76 -0.69 -35.72
N PHE A 180 -21.33 0.50 -36.10
CA PHE A 180 -21.98 1.25 -37.17
C PHE A 180 -21.53 0.73 -38.54
N PRO A 181 -22.44 0.62 -39.53
CA PRO A 181 -22.08 0.35 -40.91
C PRO A 181 -21.10 1.42 -41.43
N ILE A 182 -20.18 1.02 -42.30
CA ILE A 182 -19.26 1.92 -42.99
C ILE A 182 -19.82 2.15 -44.40
N SER A 183 -19.91 3.40 -44.83
CA SER A 183 -20.36 3.75 -46.17
C SER A 183 -19.44 3.16 -47.23
N ARG A 184 -19.96 2.90 -48.42
CA ARG A 184 -19.19 2.30 -49.52
C ARG A 184 -18.02 3.19 -49.92
N GLU A 185 -18.21 4.50 -49.92
CA GLU A 185 -17.21 5.51 -50.26
C GLU A 185 -16.09 5.53 -49.21
N ALA A 186 -16.44 5.47 -47.92
CA ALA A 186 -15.47 5.38 -46.82
C ALA A 186 -14.64 4.11 -46.92
N PHE A 187 -15.29 2.97 -47.18
CA PHE A 187 -14.59 1.69 -47.33
C PHE A 187 -13.62 1.70 -48.51
N GLN A 188 -14.03 2.23 -49.66
CA GLN A 188 -13.16 2.37 -50.83
C GLN A 188 -11.97 3.29 -50.57
N ALA A 189 -12.17 4.41 -49.85
CA ALA A 189 -11.07 5.31 -49.49
C ALA A 189 -10.05 4.62 -48.55
N LEU A 190 -10.52 3.84 -47.58
CA LEU A 190 -9.66 3.06 -46.70
C LEU A 190 -8.89 1.97 -47.46
N GLU A 191 -9.53 1.32 -48.43
CA GLU A 191 -8.86 0.35 -49.32
C GLU A 191 -7.78 1.01 -50.19
N GLN A 192 -8.05 2.21 -50.72
CA GLN A 192 -7.06 3.00 -51.46
C GLN A 192 -5.89 3.44 -50.57
N LEU A 193 -6.15 3.77 -49.30
CA LEU A 193 -5.10 4.08 -48.32
C LEU A 193 -4.26 2.84 -47.99
N SER A 194 -4.89 1.67 -47.79
CA SER A 194 -4.18 0.40 -47.56
C SER A 194 -3.25 0.07 -48.74
N ASN A 195 -3.70 0.31 -49.96
CA ASN A 195 -2.92 0.18 -51.19
C ASN A 195 -1.94 1.36 -51.46
N ARG A 196 -1.79 2.28 -50.50
CA ARG A 196 -0.88 3.46 -50.57
C ARG A 196 -1.14 4.41 -51.74
N GLN A 197 -2.36 4.41 -52.28
CA GLN A 197 -2.78 5.34 -53.33
C GLN A 197 -3.17 6.70 -52.75
N LEU A 198 -3.73 6.68 -51.53
CA LEU A 198 -3.98 7.86 -50.71
C LEU A 198 -2.96 7.90 -49.56
N ASN A 199 -2.78 9.07 -48.96
CA ASN A 199 -2.00 9.24 -47.74
C ASN A 199 -2.84 9.71 -46.54
N TYR A 200 -4.11 10.05 -46.75
CA TYR A 200 -4.98 10.55 -45.69
C TYR A 200 -6.44 10.26 -45.98
N VAL A 201 -7.16 9.76 -44.97
CA VAL A 201 -8.61 9.52 -44.99
C VAL A 201 -9.20 10.03 -43.70
N GLN A 202 -10.23 10.87 -43.79
CA GLN A 202 -11.00 11.37 -42.66
C GLN A 202 -12.41 10.81 -42.70
N LEU A 203 -12.87 10.25 -41.59
CA LEU A 203 -14.22 9.73 -41.43
C LEU A 203 -14.99 10.56 -40.41
N GLU A 204 -16.29 10.65 -40.63
CA GLU A 204 -17.24 11.22 -39.69
C GLU A 204 -18.40 10.25 -39.45
N ILE A 205 -19.02 10.35 -38.28
CA ILE A 205 -20.22 9.60 -37.92
C ILE A 205 -21.43 10.48 -38.22
N ASP A 206 -22.32 10.00 -39.09
CA ASP A 206 -23.67 10.54 -39.17
C ASP A 206 -24.48 10.05 -37.97
N ILE A 207 -24.62 10.92 -36.97
CA ILE A 207 -25.29 10.63 -35.71
C ILE A 207 -26.78 10.30 -35.88
N LYS A 208 -27.42 10.79 -36.96
CA LYS A 208 -28.85 10.58 -37.21
C LYS A 208 -29.11 9.25 -37.89
N ASN A 209 -28.27 8.90 -38.86
CA ASN A 209 -28.41 7.68 -39.66
C ASN A 209 -27.59 6.50 -39.14
N GLU A 210 -26.80 6.72 -38.08
CA GLU A 210 -26.00 5.69 -37.41
C GLU A 210 -25.03 4.96 -38.36
N ILE A 211 -24.38 5.74 -39.24
CA ILE A 211 -23.45 5.26 -40.27
C ILE A 211 -22.15 6.06 -40.25
N ILE A 212 -21.02 5.39 -40.48
CA ILE A 212 -19.70 6.02 -40.64
C ILE A 212 -19.51 6.38 -42.11
N ILE A 213 -19.32 7.65 -42.42
CA ILE A 213 -19.21 8.17 -43.78
C ILE A 213 -17.85 8.82 -44.02
N LEU A 214 -17.51 9.00 -45.30
CA LEU A 214 -16.28 9.64 -45.73
C LEU A 214 -16.43 11.17 -45.67
N ALA A 215 -15.56 11.83 -44.90
CA ALA A 215 -15.54 13.29 -44.83
C ALA A 215 -14.51 13.91 -45.78
N ASN A 216 -13.29 13.36 -45.84
CA ASN A 216 -12.19 13.98 -46.58
C ASN A 216 -11.12 12.97 -47.00
N THR A 217 -10.49 13.18 -48.17
CA THR A 217 -9.35 12.40 -48.69
C THR A 217 -8.24 13.29 -49.27
N THR A 218 -8.23 14.57 -48.89
CA THR A 218 -7.24 15.52 -49.39
C THR A 218 -5.82 15.06 -49.09
N ASN A 219 -4.95 15.17 -50.11
CA ASN A 219 -3.54 14.87 -49.96
C ASN A 219 -2.95 15.68 -48.79
N THR A 220 -2.41 14.98 -47.81
CA THR A 220 -1.97 15.58 -46.55
C THR A 220 -0.55 15.13 -46.26
N GLU A 221 0.36 16.09 -46.16
CA GLU A 221 1.70 15.87 -45.62
C GLU A 221 1.72 16.16 -44.11
N LEU A 222 2.78 15.75 -43.43
CA LEU A 222 2.94 15.94 -41.98
C LEU A 222 2.73 17.40 -41.53
N LYS A 223 3.23 18.37 -42.31
CA LYS A 223 3.08 19.81 -42.03
C LYS A 223 1.64 20.34 -42.15
N ASP A 224 0.79 19.62 -42.88
CA ASP A 224 -0.60 20.01 -43.14
C ASP A 224 -1.60 19.21 -42.30
N LEU A 225 -1.14 18.14 -41.65
CA LEU A 225 -1.96 17.29 -40.78
C LEU A 225 -2.67 18.06 -39.66
N PRO A 226 -2.02 18.98 -38.91
CA PRO A 226 -2.71 19.81 -37.91
C PRO A 226 -3.92 20.58 -38.47
N LYS A 227 -3.83 21.02 -39.73
CA LYS A 227 -4.89 21.81 -40.40
C LYS A 227 -6.09 20.96 -40.82
N ARG A 228 -5.98 19.62 -40.77
CA ARG A 228 -7.07 18.70 -41.12
C ARG A 228 -7.97 18.35 -39.94
N ILE A 229 -7.52 18.65 -38.72
CA ILE A 229 -8.25 18.33 -37.50
C ILE A 229 -9.26 19.45 -37.20
N PRO A 230 -10.58 19.17 -37.18
CA PRO A 230 -11.58 20.17 -36.84
C PRO A 230 -11.52 20.55 -35.36
N LYS A 231 -11.91 21.79 -35.04
CA LYS A 231 -11.97 22.31 -33.66
C LYS A 231 -13.37 22.24 -33.05
N ASP A 232 -14.37 21.93 -33.87
CA ASP A 232 -15.79 21.97 -33.54
C ASP A 232 -16.44 20.59 -33.43
N SER A 233 -15.84 19.57 -34.04
CA SER A 233 -16.44 18.24 -34.20
C SER A 233 -15.41 17.13 -34.10
N ALA A 234 -15.86 15.97 -33.59
CA ALA A 234 -15.00 14.80 -33.43
C ALA A 234 -14.83 14.07 -34.77
N ARG A 235 -13.67 13.47 -35.03
CA ARG A 235 -13.38 12.79 -36.31
C ARG A 235 -12.42 11.62 -36.11
N TYR A 236 -12.48 10.69 -37.06
CA TYR A 236 -11.44 9.68 -37.22
C TYR A 236 -10.56 10.02 -38.40
N HIS A 237 -9.28 9.70 -38.27
CA HIS A 237 -8.29 9.94 -39.29
C HIS A 237 -7.42 8.72 -39.45
N PHE A 238 -7.13 8.39 -40.68
CA PHE A 238 -6.06 7.46 -41.04
C PHE A 238 -5.05 8.23 -41.87
N PHE A 239 -3.80 8.22 -41.42
CA PHE A 239 -2.73 9.01 -42.00
C PHE A 239 -1.52 8.14 -42.28
N LEU A 240 -0.96 8.24 -43.49
CA LEU A 240 0.25 7.56 -43.89
C LEU A 240 1.47 8.36 -43.41
N TYR A 241 1.98 7.99 -42.25
CA TYR A 241 3.15 8.63 -41.64
C TYR A 241 4.45 8.14 -42.28
N LYS A 242 4.95 8.98 -43.19
CA LYS A 242 6.23 8.81 -43.89
C LYS A 242 7.36 9.37 -43.03
N HIS A 243 8.22 8.50 -42.52
CA HIS A 243 9.29 8.89 -41.60
C HIS A 243 10.50 7.96 -41.71
N SER A 244 11.63 8.36 -41.12
CA SER A 244 12.80 7.50 -40.99
C SER A 244 13.03 7.12 -39.53
N HIS A 245 13.28 5.84 -39.28
CA HIS A 245 13.58 5.29 -37.96
C HIS A 245 14.81 4.39 -38.06
N GLU A 246 15.80 4.62 -37.20
CA GLU A 246 17.06 3.85 -37.12
C GLU A 246 17.82 3.67 -38.46
N GLY A 247 17.63 4.60 -39.41
CA GLY A 247 18.28 4.59 -40.73
C GLY A 247 17.43 4.01 -41.86
N ASP A 248 16.31 3.35 -41.54
CA ASP A 248 15.35 2.85 -42.51
C ASP A 248 14.24 3.87 -42.76
N TYR A 249 13.66 3.84 -43.96
CA TYR A 249 12.51 4.65 -44.34
C TYR A 249 11.23 3.83 -44.25
N LEU A 250 10.28 4.31 -43.46
CA LEU A 250 9.03 3.62 -43.15
C LEU A 250 7.83 4.45 -43.60
N GLU A 251 6.84 3.76 -44.15
CA GLU A 251 5.52 4.32 -44.46
C GLU A 251 4.49 3.57 -43.63
N SER A 252 4.11 4.14 -42.49
CA SER A 252 3.28 3.45 -41.50
C SER A 252 1.95 4.18 -41.33
N ILE A 253 0.85 3.43 -41.23
CA ILE A 253 -0.48 4.02 -41.10
C ILE A 253 -0.78 4.26 -39.62
N VAL A 254 -1.09 5.50 -39.28
CA VAL A 254 -1.48 5.92 -37.93
C VAL A 254 -2.97 6.21 -37.92
N PHE A 255 -3.67 5.67 -36.93
CA PHE A 255 -5.04 6.04 -36.63
C PHE A 255 -5.07 7.16 -35.59
N ILE A 256 -5.84 8.20 -35.86
CA ILE A 256 -6.02 9.33 -34.95
C ILE A 256 -7.51 9.50 -34.69
N TYR A 257 -7.90 9.54 -33.42
CA TYR A 257 -9.22 9.97 -32.98
C TYR A 257 -9.09 11.37 -32.40
N SER A 258 -9.63 12.37 -33.12
CA SER A 258 -9.64 13.75 -32.65
C SER A 258 -10.96 14.08 -31.97
N MET A 259 -10.90 14.61 -30.74
CA MET A 259 -12.09 14.97 -29.96
C MET A 259 -11.88 16.32 -29.25
N PRO A 260 -12.40 17.44 -29.80
CA PRO A 260 -12.14 18.80 -29.30
C PRO A 260 -12.82 19.17 -27.95
N GLY A 261 -13.13 18.18 -27.12
CA GLY A 261 -13.65 18.37 -25.77
C GLY A 261 -15.16 18.61 -25.69
N TYR A 262 -15.53 19.65 -24.95
CA TYR A 262 -16.93 19.99 -24.65
C TYR A 262 -17.66 20.75 -25.78
N THR A 263 -16.98 21.04 -26.89
CA THR A 263 -17.62 21.55 -28.12
C THR A 263 -18.55 20.50 -28.73
N CYS A 264 -18.16 19.22 -28.65
CA CYS A 264 -19.00 18.10 -29.05
C CYS A 264 -20.10 17.80 -28.03
N SER A 265 -21.24 17.27 -28.49
CA SER A 265 -22.30 16.82 -27.57
C SER A 265 -21.89 15.53 -26.83
N ILE A 266 -22.53 15.21 -25.70
CA ILE A 266 -22.30 13.92 -25.00
C ILE A 266 -22.60 12.74 -25.93
N ARG A 267 -23.69 12.84 -26.72
CA ARG A 267 -24.09 11.82 -27.70
C ARG A 267 -22.99 11.61 -28.74
N GLU A 268 -22.46 12.69 -29.30
CA GLU A 268 -21.37 12.63 -30.27
C GLU A 268 -20.13 11.95 -29.68
N ARG A 269 -19.61 12.43 -28.54
CA ARG A 269 -18.43 11.85 -27.90
C ARG A 269 -18.60 10.37 -27.57
N MET A 270 -19.75 9.98 -27.03
CA MET A 270 -20.03 8.58 -26.71
C MET A 270 -20.05 7.69 -27.95
N LEU A 271 -20.63 8.16 -29.06
CA LEU A 271 -20.67 7.40 -30.31
C LEU A 271 -19.28 7.25 -30.93
N TYR A 272 -18.48 8.31 -30.99
CA TYR A 272 -17.10 8.20 -31.48
C TYR A 272 -16.23 7.30 -30.57
N SER A 273 -16.38 7.35 -29.25
CA SER A 273 -15.61 6.42 -28.39
C SER A 273 -16.08 4.96 -28.53
N SER A 274 -17.38 4.72 -28.70
CA SER A 274 -17.96 3.38 -28.78
C SER A 274 -17.77 2.70 -30.15
N CYS A 275 -17.77 3.47 -31.24
CA CYS A 275 -17.62 2.96 -32.59
C CYS A 275 -16.16 2.74 -33.01
N LYS A 276 -15.19 3.27 -32.25
CA LYS A 276 -13.75 3.14 -32.54
C LYS A 276 -13.30 1.68 -32.64
N SER A 277 -13.66 0.85 -31.65
CA SER A 277 -13.19 -0.54 -31.60
C SER A 277 -13.73 -1.38 -32.76
N PRO A 278 -15.04 -1.38 -33.08
CA PRO A 278 -15.56 -2.10 -34.23
C PRO A 278 -15.01 -1.58 -35.57
N LEU A 279 -14.84 -0.26 -35.72
CA LEU A 279 -14.24 0.33 -36.92
C LEU A 279 -12.82 -0.21 -37.15
N LEU A 280 -11.97 -0.17 -36.13
CA LEU A 280 -10.59 -0.68 -36.22
C LEU A 280 -10.54 -2.18 -36.46
N GLU A 281 -11.44 -2.95 -35.83
CA GLU A 281 -11.54 -4.39 -36.06
C GLU A 281 -11.91 -4.71 -37.52
N ILE A 282 -12.86 -3.97 -38.11
CA ILE A 282 -13.22 -4.12 -39.53
C ILE A 282 -12.02 -3.81 -40.42
N VAL A 283 -11.32 -2.71 -40.15
CA VAL A 283 -10.19 -2.24 -40.94
C VAL A 283 -9.01 -3.21 -40.87
N GLU A 284 -8.61 -3.65 -39.67
CA GLU A 284 -7.51 -4.59 -39.47
C GLU A 284 -7.85 -5.99 -40.01
N ARG A 285 -9.09 -6.47 -39.83
CA ARG A 285 -9.48 -7.83 -40.26
C ARG A 285 -9.82 -7.93 -41.75
N GLN A 286 -10.59 -6.98 -42.29
CA GLN A 286 -11.09 -7.07 -43.67
C GLN A 286 -10.11 -6.47 -44.68
N LEU A 287 -9.48 -5.34 -44.37
CA LEU A 287 -8.54 -4.65 -45.27
C LEU A 287 -7.07 -5.04 -45.01
N GLN A 288 -6.81 -5.86 -43.98
CA GLN A 288 -5.46 -6.26 -43.54
C GLN A 288 -4.53 -5.05 -43.37
N MET A 289 -5.11 -3.92 -42.95
CA MET A 289 -4.39 -2.68 -42.82
C MET A 289 -3.65 -2.65 -41.49
N ASP A 290 -2.32 -2.52 -41.55
CA ASP A 290 -1.47 -2.49 -40.37
C ASP A 290 -1.45 -1.09 -39.74
N VAL A 291 -2.26 -0.93 -38.68
CA VAL A 291 -2.36 0.32 -37.91
C VAL A 291 -1.36 0.26 -36.75
N ILE A 292 -0.18 0.85 -36.95
CA ILE A 292 0.94 0.78 -36.00
C ILE A 292 0.66 1.46 -34.66
N ARG A 293 -0.11 2.55 -34.67
CA ARG A 293 -0.50 3.30 -33.47
C ARG A 293 -1.89 3.89 -33.60
N LYS A 294 -2.54 3.96 -32.44
CA LYS A 294 -3.88 4.51 -32.22
C LYS A 294 -3.70 5.69 -31.27
N ILE A 295 -3.80 6.89 -31.80
CA ILE A 295 -3.56 8.14 -31.09
C ILE A 295 -4.90 8.82 -30.80
N GLU A 296 -5.06 9.36 -29.60
CA GLU A 296 -6.21 10.17 -29.23
C GLU A 296 -5.72 11.57 -28.88
N ILE A 297 -6.27 12.59 -29.54
CA ILE A 297 -5.91 14.00 -29.35
C ILE A 297 -7.16 14.84 -29.18
N ASP A 298 -7.05 15.96 -28.49
CA ASP A 298 -8.10 16.96 -28.42
C ASP A 298 -7.92 18.06 -29.48
N ASN A 299 -6.68 18.45 -29.78
CA ASN A 299 -6.35 19.51 -30.72
C ASN A 299 -5.32 19.06 -31.78
N GLY A 300 -5.53 19.47 -33.03
CA GLY A 300 -4.61 19.18 -34.13
C GLY A 300 -3.23 19.80 -34.00
N ASP A 301 -3.11 20.88 -33.21
CA ASP A 301 -1.83 21.56 -32.99
C ASP A 301 -0.80 20.65 -32.28
N GLU A 302 -1.24 19.56 -31.63
CA GLU A 302 -0.37 18.56 -30.99
C GLU A 302 0.37 17.68 -32.00
N LEU A 303 -0.14 17.55 -33.22
CA LEU A 303 0.39 16.67 -34.27
C LEU A 303 1.65 17.23 -34.93
N THR A 304 2.67 17.44 -34.12
CA THR A 304 4.02 17.80 -34.54
C THR A 304 4.79 16.57 -35.01
N ALA A 305 5.87 16.79 -35.77
CA ALA A 305 6.74 15.70 -36.22
C ALA A 305 7.34 14.92 -35.04
N ASP A 306 7.75 15.64 -33.99
CA ASP A 306 8.33 15.05 -32.78
C ASP A 306 7.29 14.24 -31.99
N PHE A 307 6.07 14.76 -31.87
CA PHE A 307 4.96 14.07 -31.18
C PHE A 307 4.63 12.76 -31.88
N LEU A 308 4.42 12.77 -33.20
CA LEU A 308 4.14 11.55 -33.95
C LEU A 308 5.29 10.55 -33.90
N TYR A 309 6.54 11.03 -33.93
CA TYR A 309 7.69 10.15 -33.80
C TYR A 309 7.76 9.50 -32.42
N GLU A 310 7.49 10.25 -31.34
CA GLU A 310 7.53 9.74 -29.96
C GLU A 310 6.36 8.80 -29.64
N GLU A 311 5.19 9.04 -30.22
CA GLU A 311 4.04 8.13 -30.11
C GLU A 311 4.26 6.83 -30.86
N VAL A 312 4.87 6.89 -32.05
CA VAL A 312 5.17 5.71 -32.86
C VAL A 312 6.37 4.93 -32.33
N HIS A 313 7.40 5.63 -31.87
CA HIS A 313 8.65 5.06 -31.35
C HIS A 313 8.93 5.58 -29.93
N PRO A 314 8.32 4.97 -28.89
CA PRO A 314 8.46 5.44 -27.52
C PRO A 314 9.92 5.46 -27.04
N LYS A 315 10.33 6.56 -26.42
CA LYS A 315 11.65 6.69 -25.81
C LYS A 315 11.78 5.71 -24.63
N GLN A 316 12.97 5.14 -24.46
CA GLN A 316 13.27 4.37 -23.26
C GLN A 316 13.06 5.23 -22.01
N HIS A 317 12.50 4.63 -20.95
CA HIS A 317 12.21 5.36 -19.71
C HIS A 317 13.49 6.01 -19.17
N ALA A 318 13.48 7.34 -19.13
CA ALA A 318 14.60 8.09 -18.58
C ALA A 318 14.81 7.68 -17.11
N HIS A 319 16.02 7.25 -16.77
CA HIS A 319 16.36 6.86 -15.40
C HIS A 319 16.06 8.03 -14.45
N LYS A 320 15.28 7.76 -13.39
CA LYS A 320 14.91 8.77 -12.40
C LYS A 320 16.17 9.39 -11.78
N GLN A 321 16.40 10.67 -12.06
CA GLN A 321 17.54 11.39 -11.50
C GLN A 321 17.40 11.44 -9.98
N SER A 322 18.45 11.05 -9.25
CA SER A 322 18.49 11.12 -7.80
C SER A 322 19.38 12.27 -7.36
N PHE A 323 18.92 13.04 -6.38
CA PHE A 323 19.72 14.10 -5.78
C PHE A 323 20.79 13.49 -4.86
N ALA A 324 21.95 14.14 -4.79
CA ALA A 324 23.00 13.72 -3.88
C ALA A 324 22.53 13.83 -2.41
N LYS A 325 22.72 12.77 -1.63
CA LYS A 325 22.48 12.81 -0.17
C LYS A 325 23.35 13.90 0.46
N PRO A 326 22.89 14.58 1.54
CA PRO A 326 23.69 15.57 2.25
C PRO A 326 25.07 15.04 2.65
N LYS A 327 26.05 15.94 2.76
CA LYS A 327 27.35 15.60 3.33
C LYS A 327 27.13 15.03 4.74
N GLY A 328 27.63 13.82 4.98
CA GLY A 328 27.53 13.18 6.29
C GLY A 328 28.26 13.98 7.39
N PRO A 329 28.19 13.54 8.65
CA PRO A 329 28.83 14.22 9.77
C PRO A 329 30.32 14.53 9.49
N ALA A 330 30.72 15.78 9.68
CA ALA A 330 32.08 16.23 9.43
C ALA A 330 33.08 15.55 10.39
N GLY A 331 34.28 15.24 9.90
CA GLY A 331 35.36 14.71 10.74
C GLY A 331 35.21 13.24 11.20
N LYS A 332 34.41 12.40 10.51
CA LYS A 332 34.34 10.97 10.81
C LYS A 332 35.72 10.31 10.69
N ARG A 333 36.31 9.97 11.83
CA ARG A 333 37.55 9.20 11.93
C ARG A 333 37.23 7.70 11.85
N GLY A 334 37.19 7.17 10.63
CA GLY A 334 37.03 5.73 10.40
C GLY A 334 36.29 5.38 9.11
N ILE A 335 36.74 4.31 8.45
CA ILE A 335 36.05 3.76 7.28
C ILE A 335 34.67 3.24 7.70
N ARG A 336 33.69 3.34 6.79
CA ARG A 336 32.38 2.70 7.00
C ARG A 336 32.60 1.20 7.12
N ARG A 337 32.34 0.66 8.31
CA ARG A 337 32.37 -0.78 8.56
C ARG A 337 30.96 -1.30 8.63
N LEU A 338 30.79 -2.53 8.19
CA LEU A 338 29.53 -3.24 8.34
C LEU A 338 29.35 -3.61 9.82
N ILE A 339 28.24 -3.20 10.42
CA ILE A 339 27.90 -3.58 11.80
C ILE A 339 27.14 -4.92 11.71
N ARG A 340 27.88 -6.01 11.43
CA ARG A 340 27.35 -7.38 11.52
C ARG A 340 27.62 -7.90 12.94
N GLY A 341 26.61 -8.48 13.56
CA GLY A 341 26.85 -9.41 14.67
C GLY A 341 27.52 -10.68 14.16
N PRO A 342 28.21 -11.45 15.01
CA PRO A 342 28.63 -12.80 14.63
C PRO A 342 27.39 -13.58 14.17
N ALA A 343 27.46 -14.23 13.01
CA ALA A 343 26.40 -15.13 12.57
C ALA A 343 26.26 -16.22 13.64
N GLU A 344 25.04 -16.45 14.14
CA GLU A 344 24.74 -17.71 14.82
C GLU A 344 25.12 -18.81 13.83
N SER A 345 26.12 -19.61 14.20
CA SER A 345 26.53 -20.76 13.42
C SER A 345 25.30 -21.62 13.21
N GLU A 346 24.82 -21.70 11.96
CA GLU A 346 23.92 -22.76 11.53
C GLU A 346 24.52 -24.07 12.01
N ALA A 347 23.90 -24.66 13.03
CA ALA A 347 24.20 -26.00 13.44
C ALA A 347 23.89 -26.88 12.23
N THR A 348 24.95 -27.34 11.56
CA THR A 348 24.88 -28.44 10.62
C THR A 348 24.26 -29.62 11.36
N ALA A 349 22.99 -29.89 11.07
CA ALA A 349 22.36 -31.15 11.41
C ALA A 349 22.95 -32.20 10.47
N ASP A 350 23.94 -32.93 10.97
CA ASP A 350 24.24 -34.29 10.52
C ASP A 350 23.32 -35.28 11.24
#